data_AF-A0AAX3VFY4-F1
#
_entry.id   AF-A0AAX3VFY4-F1
#
_cell.length_a   1.000
_cell.length_b   1.000
_cell.length_c   1.000
_cell.angle_alpha   90.00
_cell.angle_beta   90.00
_cell.angle_gamma   90.00
#
_symmetry.space_group_name_H-M   'P 1'
#
loop_
_entity.id
_entity.type
_entity.pdbx_description
1 polymer ?
#
loop_
_entity_poly.entity_id
_entity_poly.type
_entity_poly.pdbx_seq_one_letter_code
_entity_poly.pdbx_strand_id
1 'polypeptide(L)'
;MVLPSSPPSRVHAFATRAFAIVAVIPSVALIVFLVGSLILSGGQVSESTRAKWAVAAPYPLFVMPAGVLIALAGAFVVLAVVSVATARRDDVPGLRGLIGPGIAAAIAAVLFAGMTPERGVRAGDMVWGAQWTAAPISALAVVILVVGIAVLSRRSSIGER
;
A
#
# COMPACT_ATOMS: atom_id res chain seq x y z
N MET A 1 -35.99 -9.55 -14.95
CA MET A 1 -35.58 -10.52 -13.92
C MET A 1 -34.07 -10.43 -13.79
N VAL A 2 -33.57 -9.87 -12.67
CA VAL A 2 -32.13 -9.91 -12.36
C VAL A 2 -31.87 -11.27 -11.73
N LEU A 3 -31.15 -12.15 -12.42
CA LEU A 3 -30.71 -13.41 -11.83
C LEU A 3 -29.86 -13.10 -10.59
N PRO A 4 -30.08 -13.77 -9.45
CA PRO A 4 -29.24 -13.58 -8.28
C PRO A 4 -27.79 -13.92 -8.65
N SER A 5 -26.88 -12.97 -8.43
CA SER A 5 -25.46 -13.17 -8.65
C SER A 5 -24.97 -14.34 -7.80
N SER A 6 -24.21 -15.24 -8.42
CA SER A 6 -23.62 -16.35 -7.68
C SER A 6 -22.68 -15.79 -6.61
N PRO A 7 -22.74 -16.26 -5.36
CA PRO A 7 -21.89 -15.73 -4.30
C PRO A 7 -20.40 -15.86 -4.68
N PRO A 8 -19.56 -14.87 -4.32
CA PRO A 8 -18.13 -14.91 -4.60
C PRO A 8 -17.51 -16.17 -3.99
N SER A 9 -16.47 -16.69 -4.63
CA SER A 9 -15.74 -17.82 -4.06
C SER A 9 -15.18 -17.45 -2.69
N ARG A 10 -15.14 -18.40 -1.74
CA ARG A 10 -14.56 -18.14 -0.41
C ARG A 10 -13.11 -17.63 -0.49
N VAL A 11 -12.37 -18.11 -1.50
CA VAL A 11 -10.99 -17.69 -1.78
C VAL A 11 -10.94 -16.22 -2.21
N HIS A 12 -11.84 -15.78 -3.10
CA HIS A 12 -11.92 -14.39 -3.52
C HIS A 12 -12.25 -13.47 -2.33
N ALA A 13 -13.30 -13.78 -1.57
CA ALA A 13 -13.69 -12.99 -0.41
C ALA A 13 -12.57 -12.88 0.65
N PHE A 14 -11.87 -13.99 0.90
CA PHE A 14 -10.71 -14.00 1.80
C PHE A 14 -9.55 -13.14 1.27
N ALA A 15 -9.17 -13.32 -0.01
CA ALA A 15 -8.06 -12.59 -0.62
C ALA A 15 -8.32 -11.08 -0.65
N THR A 16 -9.53 -10.67 -1.00
CA THR A 16 -9.95 -9.26 -1.03
C THR A 16 -9.92 -8.63 0.36
N ARG A 17 -10.39 -9.35 1.39
CA ARG A 17 -10.35 -8.88 2.77
C ARG A 17 -8.92 -8.80 3.30
N ALA A 18 -8.11 -9.83 3.05
CA ALA A 18 -6.70 -9.85 3.42
C ALA A 18 -5.94 -8.71 2.75
N PHE A 19 -6.21 -8.44 1.47
CA PHE A 19 -5.64 -7.32 0.73
C PHE A 19 -5.97 -6.00 1.43
N ALA A 20 -7.25 -5.75 1.74
CA ALA A 20 -7.66 -4.52 2.41
C ALA A 20 -6.98 -4.34 3.77
N ILE A 21 -6.85 -5.41 4.57
CA ILE A 21 -6.18 -5.36 5.87
C ILE A 21 -4.69 -5.02 5.69
N VAL A 22 -4.00 -5.75 4.81
CA VAL A 22 -2.57 -5.55 4.56
C VAL A 22 -2.29 -4.15 3.98
N ALA A 23 -3.16 -3.65 3.11
CA ALA A 23 -3.05 -2.31 2.51
C ALA A 23 -3.02 -1.19 3.57
N VAL A 24 -3.79 -1.37 4.64
CA VAL A 24 -4.01 -0.33 5.65
C VAL A 24 -2.85 -0.25 6.64
N ILE A 25 -2.10 -1.35 6.84
CA ILE A 25 -0.99 -1.41 7.82
C ILE A 25 0.06 -0.30 7.58
N PRO A 26 0.62 -0.11 6.36
CA PRO A 26 1.56 0.97 6.10
C PRO A 26 0.98 2.36 6.38
N SER A 27 -0.29 2.61 6.01
CA SER A 27 -0.93 3.90 6.23
C SER A 27 -1.17 4.19 7.72
N VAL A 28 -1.61 3.20 8.49
CA VAL A 28 -1.78 3.34 9.94
C VAL A 28 -0.44 3.59 10.61
N ALA A 29 0.60 2.83 10.25
CA ALA A 29 1.94 3.05 10.76
C ALA A 29 2.43 4.48 10.47
N LEU A 30 2.17 4.99 9.25
CA LEU A 30 2.53 6.36 8.88
C LEU A 30 1.78 7.39 9.72
N ILE A 31 0.48 7.21 9.94
CA ILE A 31 -0.32 8.11 10.79
C ILE A 31 0.24 8.11 12.22
N VAL A 32 0.52 6.95 12.79
CA VAL A 32 1.11 6.83 14.14
C VAL A 32 2.47 7.52 14.19
N PHE A 33 3.30 7.35 13.16
CA PHE A 33 4.58 8.05 13.05
C PHE A 33 4.40 9.57 13.03
N LEU A 34 3.53 10.10 12.16
CA LEU A 34 3.33 11.54 12.02
C LEU A 34 2.73 12.18 13.27
N VAL A 35 1.70 11.55 13.85
CA VAL A 35 1.06 12.02 15.08
C VAL A 35 2.02 11.94 16.25
N GLY A 36 2.76 10.82 16.36
CA GLY A 36 3.82 10.68 17.35
C GLY A 36 4.87 11.78 17.19
N SER A 37 5.37 12.01 15.97
CA SER A 37 6.42 12.98 15.69
C SER A 37 5.96 14.40 15.99
N LEU A 38 4.69 14.71 15.75
CA LEU A 38 4.07 15.96 16.17
C LEU A 38 4.12 16.11 17.70
N ILE A 39 3.60 15.14 18.44
CA ILE A 39 3.44 15.26 19.89
C ILE A 39 4.80 15.19 20.62
N LEU A 40 5.67 14.27 20.22
CA LEU A 40 6.85 13.87 20.99
C LEU A 40 8.14 14.46 20.44
N SER A 41 8.25 14.63 19.12
CA SER A 41 9.49 15.05 18.44
C SER A 41 9.44 16.46 17.87
N GLY A 42 8.52 17.31 18.34
CA GLY A 42 8.47 18.70 17.88
C GLY A 42 8.01 18.87 16.42
N GLY A 43 7.33 17.86 15.86
CA GLY A 43 6.97 17.80 14.44
C GLY A 43 8.11 17.38 13.50
N GLN A 44 9.22 16.88 14.04
CA GLN A 44 10.35 16.45 13.23
C GLN A 44 10.05 15.12 12.52
N VAL A 45 10.12 15.12 11.18
CA VAL A 45 9.87 13.93 10.32
C VAL A 45 11.07 13.51 9.49
N SER A 46 12.14 14.32 9.48
CA SER A 46 13.43 14.03 8.86
C SER A 46 14.58 14.61 9.69
N GLU A 47 15.79 14.07 9.52
CA GLU A 47 17.00 14.62 10.16
C GLU A 47 17.28 16.07 9.77
N SER A 48 16.89 16.47 8.55
CA SER A 48 17.07 17.83 8.03
C SER A 48 16.05 18.83 8.57
N THR A 49 14.95 18.37 9.16
CA THR A 49 13.90 19.25 9.70
C THR A 49 14.20 19.59 11.15
N ARG A 50 14.22 20.88 11.50
CA ARG A 50 14.35 21.31 12.90
C ARG A 50 13.03 21.11 13.65
N ALA A 51 13.12 20.71 14.92
CA ALA A 51 11.98 20.69 15.81
C ALA A 51 11.38 22.10 15.97
N LYS A 52 10.05 22.19 15.94
CA LYS A 52 9.33 23.46 16.05
C LYS A 52 9.05 23.87 17.50
N TRP A 53 9.05 22.92 18.43
CA TRP A 53 8.86 23.13 19.87
C TRP A 53 9.72 22.16 20.69
N ALA A 54 9.66 22.29 22.01
CA ALA A 54 10.37 21.43 22.94
C ALA A 54 10.08 19.95 22.68
N VAL A 55 11.13 19.15 22.68
CA VAL A 55 11.11 17.74 22.30
C VAL A 55 11.06 16.88 23.56
N ALA A 56 10.09 15.96 23.63
CA ALA A 56 9.99 14.97 24.69
C ALA A 56 10.74 13.67 24.35
N ALA A 57 10.78 13.30 23.06
CA ALA A 57 11.52 12.13 22.56
C ALA A 57 12.27 12.47 21.26
N PRO A 58 13.57 12.10 21.16
CA PRO A 58 14.37 12.39 19.98
C PRO A 58 13.85 11.65 18.75
N TYR A 59 13.98 12.29 17.60
CA TYR A 59 13.72 11.70 16.29
C TYR A 59 14.84 10.68 15.91
N PRO A 60 14.53 9.60 15.18
CA PRO A 60 13.19 9.12 14.80
C PRO A 60 12.51 8.36 15.93
N LEU A 61 11.18 8.47 16.03
CA LEU A 61 10.40 7.75 17.06
C LEU A 61 10.45 6.23 16.88
N PHE A 62 10.42 5.78 15.64
CA PHE A 62 10.72 4.41 15.26
C PHE A 62 11.16 4.39 13.80
N VAL A 63 11.88 3.34 13.43
CA VAL A 63 12.30 3.09 12.05
C VAL A 63 11.52 1.88 11.56
N MET A 64 10.82 2.03 10.44
CA MET A 64 10.15 0.89 9.80
C MET A 64 11.21 0.06 9.06
N PRO A 65 11.45 -1.21 9.44
CA PRO A 65 12.46 -2.01 8.77
C PRO A 65 12.13 -2.22 7.30
N ALA A 66 13.11 -2.06 6.42
CA ALA A 66 12.93 -2.21 4.98
C ALA A 66 12.38 -3.59 4.63
N GLY A 67 12.86 -4.64 5.29
CA GLY A 67 12.38 -6.01 5.10
C GLY A 67 10.87 -6.17 5.38
N VAL A 68 10.33 -5.43 6.36
CA VAL A 68 8.89 -5.45 6.68
C VAL A 68 8.09 -4.77 5.57
N LEU A 69 8.52 -3.60 5.11
CA LEU A 69 7.86 -2.90 4.00
C LEU A 69 7.89 -3.71 2.69
N ILE A 70 9.03 -4.36 2.40
CA ILE A 70 9.18 -5.23 1.23
C ILE A 70 8.29 -6.46 1.34
N ALA A 71 8.25 -7.12 2.51
CA ALA A 71 7.39 -8.28 2.74
C ALA A 71 5.91 -7.93 2.61
N LEU A 72 5.48 -6.78 3.16
CA LEU A 72 4.11 -6.28 3.01
C LEU A 72 3.79 -5.98 1.54
N ALA A 73 4.69 -5.30 0.82
CA ALA A 73 4.51 -5.02 -0.60
C ALA A 73 4.43 -6.31 -1.44
N GLY A 74 5.27 -7.31 -1.13
CA GLY A 74 5.22 -8.63 -1.78
C GLY A 74 3.91 -9.36 -1.51
N ALA A 75 3.44 -9.39 -0.26
CA ALA A 75 2.13 -9.93 0.09
C ALA A 75 1.00 -9.20 -0.66
N PHE A 76 1.15 -7.90 -0.86
CA PHE A 76 0.21 -7.08 -1.60
C PHE A 76 0.09 -7.50 -3.07
N VAL A 77 1.22 -7.73 -3.73
CA VAL A 77 1.25 -8.25 -5.10
C VAL A 77 0.58 -9.62 -5.18
N VAL A 78 0.94 -10.54 -4.28
CA VAL A 78 0.35 -11.89 -4.25
C VAL A 78 -1.17 -11.83 -4.08
N LEU A 79 -1.64 -11.03 -3.12
CA LEU A 79 -3.07 -10.87 -2.86
C LEU A 79 -3.81 -10.19 -4.02
N ALA A 80 -3.18 -9.23 -4.71
CA ALA A 80 -3.73 -8.63 -5.92
C ALA A 80 -3.90 -9.68 -7.04
N VAL A 81 -2.86 -10.49 -7.29
CA VAL A 81 -2.90 -11.56 -8.29
C VAL A 81 -3.99 -12.57 -7.96
N VAL A 82 -4.05 -13.06 -6.72
CA VAL A 82 -5.09 -14.01 -6.29
C VAL A 82 -6.48 -13.42 -6.42
N SER A 83 -6.67 -12.16 -6.01
CA SER A 83 -7.96 -11.48 -6.09
C SER A 83 -8.43 -11.34 -7.54
N VAL A 84 -7.55 -10.95 -8.46
CA VAL A 84 -7.85 -10.83 -9.90
C VAL A 84 -8.09 -12.21 -10.54
N ALA A 85 -7.26 -13.21 -10.23
CA ALA A 85 -7.37 -14.55 -10.80
C ALA A 85 -8.65 -15.29 -10.37
N THR A 86 -9.16 -14.99 -9.18
CA THR A 86 -10.37 -15.62 -8.62
C THR A 86 -11.64 -14.79 -8.83
N ALA A 87 -11.52 -13.56 -9.35
CA ALA A 87 -12.64 -12.67 -9.55
C ALA A 87 -13.54 -13.12 -10.71
N ARG A 88 -14.85 -12.99 -10.49
CA ARG A 88 -15.88 -13.11 -11.52
C ARG A 88 -16.30 -11.71 -11.98
N ARG A 89 -17.11 -11.66 -13.04
CA ARG A 89 -17.57 -10.38 -13.62
C ARG A 89 -18.31 -9.51 -12.60
N ASP A 90 -19.12 -10.11 -11.74
CA ASP A 90 -19.92 -9.41 -10.74
C ASP A 90 -19.07 -8.82 -9.60
N ASP A 91 -17.81 -9.25 -9.46
CA ASP A 91 -16.89 -8.82 -8.40
C ASP A 91 -16.10 -7.55 -8.76
N VAL A 92 -16.23 -7.03 -9.99
CA VAL A 92 -15.48 -5.86 -10.48
C VAL A 92 -15.66 -4.60 -9.60
N PRO A 93 -16.87 -4.26 -9.11
CA PRO A 93 -17.02 -3.14 -8.18
C PRO A 93 -16.24 -3.33 -6.87
N GLY A 94 -16.17 -4.56 -6.35
CA GLY A 94 -15.41 -4.91 -5.16
C GLY A 94 -13.90 -4.71 -5.36
N LEU A 95 -13.37 -5.16 -6.51
CA LEU A 95 -11.97 -4.93 -6.87
C LEU A 95 -11.63 -3.44 -7.04
N ARG A 96 -12.54 -2.63 -7.60
CA ARG A 96 -12.34 -1.18 -7.70
C ARG A 96 -12.21 -0.52 -6.32
N GLY A 97 -12.94 -1.01 -5.32
CA GLY A 97 -12.83 -0.55 -3.93
C GLY A 97 -11.43 -0.76 -3.31
N LEU A 98 -10.62 -1.66 -3.87
CA LEU A 98 -9.26 -1.96 -3.37
C LEU A 98 -8.19 -1.02 -3.93
N ILE A 99 -8.49 -0.26 -4.99
CA ILE A 99 -7.53 0.65 -5.61
C ILE A 99 -7.10 1.74 -4.62
N GLY A 100 -8.05 2.34 -3.89
CA GLY A 100 -7.80 3.41 -2.92
C GLY A 100 -6.80 2.99 -1.83
N PRO A 101 -7.08 1.91 -1.08
CA PRO A 101 -6.13 1.36 -0.10
C PRO A 101 -4.77 1.02 -0.72
N GLY A 102 -4.72 0.49 -1.94
CA GLY A 102 -3.45 0.18 -2.60
C GLY A 102 -2.62 1.40 -2.97
N ILE A 103 -3.25 2.47 -3.44
CA ILE A 103 -2.57 3.74 -3.68
C ILE A 103 -2.05 4.32 -2.35
N ALA A 104 -2.86 4.29 -1.29
CA ALA A 104 -2.45 4.78 0.03
C ALA A 104 -1.24 4.01 0.59
N ALA A 105 -1.20 2.68 0.40
CA ALA A 105 -0.06 1.86 0.77
C ALA A 105 1.22 2.23 -0.01
N ALA A 106 1.09 2.44 -1.33
CA ALA A 106 2.21 2.87 -2.17
C ALA A 106 2.75 4.26 -1.75
N ILE A 107 1.86 5.22 -1.49
CA ILE A 107 2.24 6.55 -0.99
C ILE A 107 2.94 6.41 0.37
N ALA A 108 2.40 5.60 1.28
CA ALA A 108 3.01 5.39 2.60
C ALA A 108 4.42 4.78 2.49
N ALA A 109 4.62 3.82 1.58
CA ALA A 109 5.94 3.24 1.33
C ALA A 109 6.95 4.28 0.83
N VAL A 110 6.53 5.17 -0.08
CA VAL A 110 7.37 6.29 -0.57
C VAL A 110 7.70 7.26 0.57
N LEU A 111 6.71 7.63 1.38
CA LEU A 111 6.92 8.58 2.48
C LEU A 111 7.84 8.00 3.56
N PHE A 112 7.69 6.72 3.93
CA PHE A 112 8.63 6.07 4.86
C PHE A 112 10.05 6.00 4.28
N ALA A 113 10.20 5.70 3.00
CA ALA A 113 11.51 5.68 2.34
C ALA A 113 12.22 7.04 2.36
N GLY A 114 11.45 8.14 2.25
CA GLY A 114 11.98 9.50 2.34
C GLY A 114 12.20 9.99 3.77
N MET A 115 11.32 9.61 4.71
CA MET A 115 11.35 10.08 6.09
C MET A 115 12.37 9.31 6.93
N THR A 116 12.39 7.98 6.90
CA THR A 116 13.20 7.15 7.81
C THR A 116 14.10 6.14 7.08
N PRO A 117 14.99 6.58 6.18
CA PRO A 117 15.80 5.69 5.36
C PRO A 117 16.78 4.85 6.20
N GLU A 118 16.62 3.53 6.21
CA GLU A 118 17.57 2.59 6.78
C GLU A 118 18.83 2.57 5.91
N ARG A 119 19.98 2.86 6.53
CA ARG A 119 21.36 2.63 6.06
C ARG A 119 21.46 2.60 4.53
N GLY A 120 21.24 3.76 3.92
CA GLY A 120 21.30 3.93 2.47
C GLY A 120 22.55 4.69 2.02
N VAL A 121 22.87 4.57 0.74
CA VAL A 121 23.89 5.40 0.10
C VAL A 121 23.31 6.81 -0.07
N ARG A 122 23.97 7.84 0.44
CA ARG A 122 23.60 9.24 0.15
C ARG A 122 23.89 9.52 -1.32
N ALA A 123 22.87 9.89 -2.09
CA ALA A 123 23.03 10.41 -3.45
C ALA A 123 22.34 11.78 -3.53
N GLY A 124 23.14 12.84 -3.41
CA GLY A 124 22.62 14.21 -3.24
C GLY A 124 21.91 14.38 -1.89
N ASP A 125 20.73 15.02 -1.91
CA ASP A 125 19.92 15.28 -0.71
C ASP A 125 19.05 14.08 -0.28
N MET A 126 19.04 12.99 -1.06
CA MET A 126 18.25 11.80 -0.80
C MET A 126 19.12 10.64 -0.34
N VAL A 127 18.61 9.88 0.65
CA VAL A 127 19.22 8.63 1.10
C VAL A 127 18.52 7.46 0.38
N TRP A 128 19.27 6.76 -0.45
CA TRP A 128 18.78 5.57 -1.16
C TRP A 128 19.01 4.32 -0.29
N GLY A 129 18.01 4.03 0.57
CA GLY A 129 17.95 2.79 1.36
C GLY A 129 17.13 1.69 0.67
N ALA A 130 17.23 0.45 1.18
CA ALA A 130 16.48 -0.71 0.67
C ALA A 130 14.95 -0.50 0.67
N GLN A 131 14.45 0.41 1.49
CA GLN A 131 13.03 0.76 1.61
C GLN A 131 12.43 1.35 0.32
N TRP A 132 13.25 1.96 -0.53
CA TRP A 132 12.81 2.45 -1.85
C TRP A 132 12.33 1.33 -2.77
N THR A 133 12.72 0.08 -2.52
CA THR A 133 12.23 -1.08 -3.30
C THR A 133 10.78 -1.44 -3.00
N ALA A 134 10.25 -1.08 -1.83
CA ALA A 134 8.86 -1.39 -1.46
C ALA A 134 7.84 -0.55 -2.25
N ALA A 135 8.21 0.68 -2.65
CA ALA A 135 7.36 1.58 -3.43
C ALA A 135 6.99 1.03 -4.82
N PRO A 136 7.93 0.65 -5.70
CA PRO A 136 7.60 0.08 -7.02
C PRO A 136 6.86 -1.25 -6.91
N ILE A 137 7.16 -2.08 -5.90
CA ILE A 137 6.44 -3.35 -5.65
C ILE A 137 4.98 -3.06 -5.28
N SER A 138 4.74 -2.08 -4.41
CA SER A 138 3.37 -1.67 -4.04
C SER A 138 2.62 -1.08 -5.23
N ALA A 139 3.28 -0.27 -6.06
CA ALA A 139 2.71 0.26 -7.29
C ALA A 139 2.33 -0.85 -8.29
N LEU A 140 3.16 -1.89 -8.40
CA LEU A 140 2.87 -3.05 -9.25
C LEU A 140 1.57 -3.76 -8.84
N ALA A 141 1.30 -3.89 -7.55
CA ALA A 141 0.03 -4.47 -7.08
C ALA A 141 -1.19 -3.65 -7.55
N VAL A 142 -1.10 -2.32 -7.55
CA VAL A 142 -2.16 -1.43 -8.07
C VAL A 142 -2.31 -1.60 -9.57
N VAL A 143 -1.20 -1.67 -10.32
CA VAL A 143 -1.22 -1.93 -11.77
C VAL A 143 -1.91 -3.26 -12.09
N ILE A 144 -1.60 -4.32 -11.33
CA ILE A 144 -2.24 -5.64 -11.49
C ILE A 144 -3.75 -5.54 -11.30
N LEU A 145 -4.22 -4.82 -10.28
CA LEU A 145 -5.66 -4.58 -10.06
C LEU A 145 -6.29 -3.83 -11.23
N VAL A 146 -5.68 -2.73 -11.68
CA VAL A 146 -6.21 -1.91 -12.78
C VAL A 146 -6.29 -2.70 -14.08
N VAL A 147 -5.22 -3.42 -14.44
CA VAL A 147 -5.18 -4.26 -15.64
C VAL A 147 -6.16 -5.42 -15.53
N GLY A 148 -6.23 -6.07 -14.36
CA GLY A 148 -7.19 -7.15 -14.10
C GLY A 148 -8.64 -6.72 -14.28
N ILE A 149 -9.00 -5.56 -13.73
CA ILE A 149 -10.33 -4.94 -13.90
C ILE A 149 -10.60 -4.64 -15.38
N ALA A 150 -9.63 -4.08 -16.10
CA ALA A 150 -9.78 -3.76 -17.51
C ALA A 150 -9.99 -5.01 -18.38
N VAL A 151 -9.25 -6.09 -18.12
CA VAL A 151 -9.40 -7.37 -18.83
C VAL A 151 -10.77 -8.00 -18.55
N LEU A 152 -11.20 -8.03 -17.28
CA LEU A 152 -12.51 -8.57 -16.90
C LEU A 152 -13.66 -7.77 -17.52
N SER A 153 -13.50 -6.45 -17.60
CA SER A 153 -14.47 -5.54 -18.21
C SER A 153 -14.50 -5.68 -19.74
N ARG A 154 -13.37 -5.85 -20.43
CA ARG A 154 -13.34 -6.08 -21.90
C ARG A 154 -13.96 -7.40 -22.31
N ARG A 155 -13.84 -8.44 -21.48
CA ARG A 155 -14.51 -9.73 -21.73
C ARG A 155 -16.03 -9.62 -21.74
N SER A 156 -16.66 -8.57 -21.20
CA SER A 156 -18.11 -8.35 -21.32
C SER A 156 -18.49 -7.87 -22.72
N SER A 157 -17.75 -6.91 -23.26
CA SER A 157 -18.03 -6.28 -24.56
C SER A 157 -17.97 -7.23 -25.76
N ILE A 158 -17.20 -8.32 -25.66
CA ILE A 158 -17.03 -9.29 -26.76
C ILE A 158 -18.15 -10.34 -26.77
N GLY A 159 -18.81 -10.59 -25.64
CA GLY A 159 -19.92 -11.55 -25.55
C GLY A 159 -21.32 -10.97 -25.83
N GLU A 160 -21.42 -9.65 -26.01
CA GLU A 160 -22.65 -8.92 -26.33
C GLU A 160 -22.73 -8.53 -27.82
N ARG A 161 -21.83 -9.03 -28.68
CA ARG A 161 -21.88 -8.90 -30.14
C ARG A 161 -22.13 -10.26 -30.76
#